data_AF-A0A7W0VWD2-F1
#
_entry.id   AF-A0A7W0VWD2-F1
#
_cell.length_a   1.000
_cell.length_b   1.000
_cell.length_c   1.000
_cell.angle_alpha   90.00
_cell.angle_beta   90.00
_cell.angle_gamma   90.00
#
_symmetry.space_group_name_H-M   'P 1'
#
loop_
_entity.id
_entity.type
_entity.pdbx_description
1 polymer ?
#
loop_
_entity_poly.entity_id
_entity_poly.type
_entity_poly.pdbx_seq_one_letter_code
_entity_poly.pdbx_strand_id
1 'polypeptide(L)'
;MRRSRLGLVAIVAALAACQGKSKDPEPGPGTASTPKLDAAQVVAGDAALLPPEDAPKKPDEVEAPDPGKVIAELGAISAWQAVIDRAQLLVRRGQHGIVYGRVGPVIMIPDPMAGPPDAGVKPPLIASPYTWLVDDTEGNGTLGIRVKLDGKAKEGERVALDGAWDLDDNRAWYWRVTAVQPVPAAAPSDIKDPPAPVPSHTIVNGDLPNGARTITVARDGDAVYFQIVGRAPTTEGDGWQVADELGDTTFALLNLPGERPSYGGQDMRQPDEKWVLKRGQTYWVRIGKLRKRGPDKPVLINARTAPVRVM
;
A
#
# COMPACT_ATOMS: atom_id res chain seq x y z
N MET A 1 42.94 35.35 -12.66
CA MET A 1 42.42 35.70 -14.00
C MET A 1 42.85 34.65 -15.01
N ARG A 2 41.93 33.81 -15.49
CA ARG A 2 41.98 33.18 -16.83
C ARG A 2 40.57 32.67 -17.13
N ARG A 3 39.95 33.34 -18.10
CA ARG A 3 38.61 33.08 -18.63
C ARG A 3 38.73 31.97 -19.69
N SER A 4 37.86 30.98 -19.63
CA SER A 4 37.55 30.15 -20.79
C SER A 4 36.04 30.17 -21.00
N ARG A 5 35.66 30.72 -22.16
CA ARG A 5 34.32 30.76 -22.75
C ARG A 5 34.11 29.51 -23.61
N LEU A 6 32.87 29.38 -24.11
CA LEU A 6 32.32 28.46 -25.12
C LEU A 6 31.79 27.13 -24.56
N GLY A 7 30.59 26.66 -24.94
CA GLY A 7 29.70 27.13 -25.99
C GLY A 7 28.29 26.55 -25.81
N LEU A 8 27.32 27.35 -26.23
CA LEU A 8 25.89 27.07 -26.29
C LEU A 8 25.63 26.19 -27.53
N VAL A 9 24.96 25.04 -27.36
CA VAL A 9 24.38 24.28 -28.48
C VAL A 9 22.89 24.14 -28.20
N ALA A 10 22.09 24.84 -28.99
CA ALA A 10 20.65 24.67 -29.06
C ALA A 10 20.34 23.53 -30.05
N ILE A 11 19.60 22.52 -29.61
CA ILE A 11 19.01 21.52 -30.49
C ILE A 11 17.51 21.79 -30.51
N VAL A 12 17.05 22.32 -31.64
CA VAL A 12 15.64 22.36 -32.04
C VAL A 12 15.36 21.05 -32.77
N ALA A 13 14.41 20.26 -32.27
CA ALA A 13 13.80 19.17 -33.00
C ALA A 13 12.28 19.34 -32.97
N ALA A 14 11.75 19.86 -34.07
CA ALA A 14 10.35 19.74 -34.47
C ALA A 14 10.18 18.47 -35.31
N LEU A 15 9.04 17.80 -35.18
CA LEU A 15 8.38 16.77 -36.03
C LEU A 15 7.54 15.90 -35.08
N ALA A 16 6.35 15.41 -35.36
CA ALA A 16 5.35 15.60 -36.39
C ALA A 16 4.13 14.85 -35.86
N ALA A 17 2.94 15.32 -36.24
CA ALA A 17 1.66 14.75 -35.86
C ALA A 17 1.47 13.32 -36.41
N CYS A 18 0.82 12.46 -35.64
CA CYS A 18 0.08 11.31 -36.17
C CYS A 18 -1.31 11.29 -35.52
N GLN A 19 -2.28 11.80 -36.29
CA GLN A 19 -3.70 11.56 -36.07
C GLN A 19 -4.01 10.09 -36.44
N GLY A 20 -4.47 9.32 -35.46
CA GLY A 20 -5.04 8.00 -35.68
C GLY A 20 -6.51 7.98 -35.24
N LYS A 21 -7.43 8.18 -36.19
CA LYS A 21 -8.87 7.96 -36.03
C LYS A 21 -9.12 6.45 -35.98
N SER A 22 -9.53 5.92 -34.84
CA SER A 22 -10.13 4.58 -34.73
C SER A 22 -11.66 4.70 -34.76
N LYS A 23 -12.24 3.88 -35.63
CA LYS A 23 -13.66 3.74 -35.95
C LYS A 23 -14.29 2.79 -34.92
N ASP A 24 -15.36 3.20 -34.25
CA ASP A 24 -16.17 2.31 -33.40
C ASP A 24 -17.03 1.37 -34.26
N PRO A 25 -17.17 0.08 -33.88
CA PRO A 25 -18.17 -0.80 -34.44
C PRO A 25 -19.51 -0.74 -33.68
N GLU A 26 -20.57 -0.77 -34.48
CA GLU A 26 -21.99 -0.88 -34.14
C GLU A 26 -22.33 -2.16 -33.33
N PRO A 27 -23.30 -2.12 -32.39
CA PRO A 27 -23.80 -3.30 -31.71
C PRO A 27 -24.98 -3.94 -32.46
N GLY A 28 -24.82 -5.21 -32.88
CA GLY A 28 -25.90 -6.05 -33.39
C GLY A 28 -26.67 -6.79 -32.29
N PRO A 29 -27.94 -7.18 -32.54
CA PRO A 29 -28.89 -7.58 -31.49
C PRO A 29 -28.79 -9.08 -31.15
N GLY A 30 -28.80 -9.38 -29.84
CA GLY A 30 -28.80 -10.75 -29.29
C GLY A 30 -30.11 -11.05 -28.56
N THR A 31 -30.81 -12.05 -29.07
CA THR A 31 -32.17 -12.47 -28.78
C THR A 31 -32.34 -13.22 -27.44
N ALA A 32 -33.57 -13.19 -26.94
CA ALA A 32 -34.09 -13.73 -25.70
C ALA A 32 -33.85 -15.23 -25.43
N SER A 33 -33.85 -15.61 -24.15
CA SER A 33 -34.47 -16.84 -23.63
C SER A 33 -34.70 -16.73 -22.12
N THR A 34 -35.97 -16.74 -21.72
CA THR A 34 -36.48 -16.92 -20.35
C THR A 34 -36.63 -18.42 -20.04
N PRO A 35 -36.49 -18.82 -18.76
CA PRO A 35 -37.20 -19.99 -18.25
C PRO A 35 -38.35 -19.61 -17.32
N LYS A 36 -39.49 -20.25 -17.60
CA LYS A 36 -40.66 -20.42 -16.74
C LYS A 36 -40.27 -20.99 -15.37
N LEU A 37 -40.89 -20.49 -14.31
CA LEU A 37 -41.14 -21.23 -13.08
C LEU A 37 -42.61 -21.11 -12.73
N ASP A 38 -43.23 -22.28 -12.60
CA ASP A 38 -44.65 -22.49 -12.40
C ASP A 38 -45.13 -22.06 -11.02
N ALA A 39 -46.37 -21.58 -11.00
CA ALA A 39 -47.15 -21.32 -9.82
C ALA A 39 -47.76 -22.63 -9.28
N ALA A 40 -47.72 -22.80 -7.97
CA ALA A 40 -48.70 -23.62 -7.25
C ALA A 40 -49.25 -22.81 -6.06
N GLN A 41 -50.55 -22.56 -6.15
CA GLN A 41 -51.47 -22.02 -5.14
C GLN A 41 -51.48 -22.83 -3.84
N VAL A 42 -51.95 -22.22 -2.74
CA VAL A 42 -53.16 -22.63 -1.98
C VAL A 42 -53.30 -21.84 -0.65
N VAL A 43 -54.39 -21.07 -0.59
CA VAL A 43 -55.40 -20.88 0.48
C VAL A 43 -55.13 -19.96 1.69
N ALA A 44 -56.17 -19.14 1.90
CA ALA A 44 -56.41 -18.12 2.92
C ALA A 44 -56.73 -18.68 4.31
N GLY A 45 -56.56 -17.84 5.34
CA GLY A 45 -57.17 -18.09 6.64
C GLY A 45 -56.64 -17.23 7.79
N ASP A 46 -57.33 -16.10 8.01
CA ASP A 46 -57.85 -15.68 9.32
C ASP A 46 -57.02 -14.86 10.33
N ALA A 47 -57.79 -14.03 11.04
CA ALA A 47 -57.61 -13.41 12.35
C ALA A 47 -56.61 -12.23 12.52
N ALA A 48 -57.25 -11.07 12.68
CA ALA A 48 -56.77 -9.83 13.28
C ALA A 48 -55.92 -10.00 14.56
N LEU A 49 -54.80 -9.25 14.61
CA LEU A 49 -54.18 -8.74 15.83
C LEU A 49 -53.45 -7.43 15.46
N LEU A 50 -53.99 -6.30 15.89
CA LEU A 50 -53.34 -4.99 15.78
C LEU A 50 -52.05 -5.02 16.61
N PRO A 51 -50.86 -4.69 16.05
CA PRO A 51 -49.66 -4.56 16.84
C PRO A 51 -49.74 -3.28 17.71
N PRO A 52 -49.20 -3.31 18.94
CA PRO A 52 -49.25 -2.17 19.86
C PRO A 52 -48.52 -0.95 19.29
N GLU A 53 -49.16 0.21 19.47
CA GLU A 53 -48.69 1.54 19.10
C GLU A 53 -47.36 1.91 19.77
N ASP A 54 -46.48 2.49 18.96
CA ASP A 54 -45.48 3.51 19.30
C ASP A 54 -44.64 3.32 20.57
N ALA A 55 -43.71 2.37 20.50
CA ALA A 55 -42.41 2.60 21.14
C ALA A 55 -41.74 3.80 20.45
N PRO A 56 -41.20 4.79 21.18
CA PRO A 56 -40.55 5.95 20.59
C PRO A 56 -39.44 5.49 19.66
N LYS A 57 -39.57 5.79 18.36
CA LYS A 57 -38.48 5.60 17.39
C LYS A 57 -37.26 6.30 17.97
N LYS A 58 -36.22 5.51 18.26
CA LYS A 58 -34.91 6.06 18.60
C LYS A 58 -34.59 7.14 17.55
N PRO A 59 -34.15 8.34 17.97
CA PRO A 59 -33.79 9.38 17.01
C PRO A 59 -32.83 8.76 16.00
N ASP A 60 -33.14 8.96 14.71
CA ASP A 60 -32.37 8.45 13.57
C ASP A 60 -30.88 8.64 13.88
N GLU A 61 -30.20 7.52 14.14
CA GLU A 61 -28.76 7.49 14.33
C GLU A 61 -28.16 8.01 13.04
N VAL A 62 -27.67 9.26 13.07
CA VAL A 62 -27.08 9.91 11.90
C VAL A 62 -25.98 8.99 11.39
N GLU A 63 -26.24 8.37 10.23
CA GLU A 63 -25.35 7.40 9.63
C GLU A 63 -23.96 8.04 9.50
N ALA A 64 -22.97 7.44 10.17
CA ALA A 64 -21.62 7.97 10.13
C ALA A 64 -21.16 8.06 8.66
N PRO A 65 -20.58 9.19 8.23
CA PRO A 65 -20.23 9.38 6.83
C PRO A 65 -19.26 8.27 6.38
N ASP A 66 -19.58 7.65 5.25
CA ASP A 66 -18.75 6.61 4.65
C ASP A 66 -17.32 7.14 4.45
N PRO A 67 -16.30 6.54 5.10
CA PRO A 67 -14.92 6.99 4.99
C PRO A 67 -14.44 7.07 3.54
N GLY A 68 -14.91 6.16 2.67
CA GLY A 68 -14.52 6.13 1.26
C GLY A 68 -15.00 7.37 0.49
N LYS A 69 -16.20 7.87 0.80
CA LYS A 69 -16.73 9.10 0.20
C LYS A 69 -15.96 10.33 0.64
N VAL A 70 -15.69 10.45 1.95
CA VAL A 70 -14.91 11.58 2.50
C VAL A 70 -13.52 11.64 1.87
N ILE A 71 -12.83 10.50 1.75
CA ILE A 71 -11.51 10.41 1.12
C ILE A 71 -11.58 10.84 -0.36
N ALA A 72 -12.59 10.36 -1.09
CA ALA A 72 -12.78 10.69 -2.50
C ALA A 72 -13.11 12.18 -2.73
N GLU A 73 -13.96 12.78 -1.88
CA GLU A 73 -14.31 14.20 -1.94
C GLU A 73 -13.11 15.12 -1.70
N LEU A 74 -12.20 14.71 -0.82
CA LEU A 74 -10.95 15.41 -0.58
C LEU A 74 -9.93 15.23 -1.72
N GLY A 75 -10.15 14.30 -2.64
CA GLY A 75 -9.12 13.89 -3.60
C GLY A 75 -7.87 13.33 -2.91
N ALA A 76 -8.04 12.75 -1.72
CA ALA A 76 -6.93 12.26 -0.92
C ALA A 76 -6.40 10.94 -1.48
N ILE A 77 -5.08 10.82 -1.59
CA ILE A 77 -4.38 9.60 -1.98
C ILE A 77 -3.84 8.87 -0.76
N SER A 78 -3.60 7.56 -0.85
CA SER A 78 -3.03 6.82 0.27
C SER A 78 -1.60 7.29 0.56
N ALA A 79 -1.15 7.14 1.81
CA ALA A 79 0.20 7.52 2.22
C ALA A 79 1.29 6.91 1.32
N TRP A 80 1.16 5.65 0.91
CA TRP A 80 2.14 5.01 0.03
C TRP A 80 2.01 5.45 -1.43
N GLN A 81 0.79 5.73 -1.91
CA GLN A 81 0.63 6.32 -3.25
C GLN A 81 1.39 7.66 -3.36
N ALA A 82 1.47 8.43 -2.27
CA ALA A 82 2.28 9.65 -2.23
C ALA A 82 3.78 9.39 -2.44
N VAL A 83 4.32 8.23 -2.02
CA VAL A 83 5.72 7.82 -2.28
C VAL A 83 5.93 7.59 -3.77
N ILE A 84 4.98 6.92 -4.42
CA ILE A 84 4.99 6.63 -5.86
C ILE A 84 4.92 7.93 -6.66
N ASP A 85 4.09 8.87 -6.23
CA ASP A 85 3.85 10.16 -6.90
C ASP A 85 4.80 11.27 -6.40
N ARG A 86 5.86 10.92 -5.67
CA ARG A 86 6.76 11.87 -5.00
C ARG A 86 7.30 12.95 -5.93
N ALA A 87 7.60 12.61 -7.18
CA ALA A 87 8.08 13.56 -8.18
C ALA A 87 7.10 14.69 -8.50
N GLN A 88 5.80 14.48 -8.25
CA GLN A 88 4.70 15.39 -8.57
C GLN A 88 4.21 16.19 -7.36
N LEU A 89 4.66 15.88 -6.15
CA LEU A 89 4.15 16.44 -4.89
C LEU A 89 5.29 17.06 -4.08
N LEU A 90 6.01 18.03 -4.66
CA LEU A 90 7.22 18.61 -4.07
C LEU A 90 6.98 20.05 -3.59
N VAL A 91 7.36 20.34 -2.33
CA VAL A 91 7.29 21.70 -1.74
C VAL A 91 8.00 22.73 -2.61
N ARG A 92 9.22 22.41 -3.07
CA ARG A 92 10.04 23.31 -3.90
C ARG A 92 9.42 23.67 -5.25
N ARG A 93 8.39 22.93 -5.68
CA ARG A 93 7.64 23.19 -6.93
C ARG A 93 6.27 23.80 -6.66
N GLY A 94 5.92 24.06 -5.41
CA GLY A 94 4.57 24.47 -5.02
C GLY A 94 3.50 23.42 -5.37
N GLN A 95 3.89 22.15 -5.47
CA GLN A 95 2.97 21.08 -5.82
C GLN A 95 2.50 20.39 -4.53
N HIS A 96 1.23 20.58 -4.21
CA HIS A 96 0.58 20.06 -3.01
C HIS A 96 -0.38 18.92 -3.35
N GLY A 97 -0.63 18.08 -2.36
CA GLY A 97 -1.66 17.06 -2.42
C GLY A 97 -2.24 16.79 -1.03
N ILE A 98 -3.22 15.91 -0.97
CA ILE A 98 -3.79 15.44 0.28
C ILE A 98 -3.48 13.95 0.41
N VAL A 99 -2.82 13.57 1.49
CA VAL A 99 -2.48 12.17 1.79
C VAL A 99 -3.26 11.71 3.00
N TYR A 100 -3.82 10.50 2.95
CA TYR A 100 -4.52 9.94 4.11
C TYR A 100 -3.85 8.68 4.63
N GLY A 101 -4.10 8.43 5.92
CA GLY A 101 -3.65 7.24 6.61
C GLY A 101 -3.96 7.30 8.10
N ARG A 102 -3.37 6.39 8.86
CA ARG A 102 -3.44 6.36 10.32
C ARG A 102 -2.15 6.90 10.92
N VAL A 103 -2.24 7.80 11.90
CA VAL A 103 -1.08 8.24 12.65
C VAL A 103 -0.52 7.05 13.43
N GLY A 104 0.69 6.64 13.10
CA GLY A 104 1.44 5.59 13.77
C GLY A 104 2.26 6.11 14.95
N PRO A 105 3.10 5.23 15.52
CA PRO A 105 3.99 5.60 16.61
C PRO A 105 5.07 6.57 16.15
N VAL A 106 5.59 7.35 17.10
CA VAL A 106 6.73 8.24 16.89
C VAL A 106 7.94 7.45 16.42
N ILE A 107 8.69 8.00 15.48
CA ILE A 107 9.89 7.35 14.95
C ILE A 107 11.00 7.48 15.99
N MET A 108 11.60 6.35 16.37
CA MET A 108 12.74 6.33 17.29
C MET A 108 14.04 6.27 16.49
N ILE A 109 14.95 7.22 16.71
CA ILE A 109 16.26 7.28 16.02
C ILE A 109 17.40 7.20 17.03
N PRO A 110 18.58 6.68 16.65
CA PRO A 110 19.77 6.76 17.49
C PRO A 110 20.07 8.22 17.89
N ASP A 111 20.40 8.44 19.16
CA ASP A 111 20.81 9.74 19.64
C ASP A 111 22.12 10.17 18.96
N PRO A 112 22.12 11.25 18.14
CA PRO A 112 23.33 11.73 17.49
C PRO A 112 24.37 12.30 18.46
N MET A 113 23.96 12.63 19.69
CA MET A 113 24.84 13.13 20.76
C MET A 113 25.39 12.01 21.64
N ALA A 114 24.88 10.78 21.50
CA ALA A 114 25.52 9.64 22.12
C ALA A 114 26.89 9.45 21.45
N GLY A 115 27.95 9.46 22.26
CA GLY A 115 29.29 9.15 21.79
C GLY A 115 29.36 7.79 21.08
N PRO A 116 30.50 7.47 20.43
CA PRO A 116 30.65 6.19 19.74
C PRO A 116 30.26 5.04 20.68
N PRO A 117 29.39 4.12 20.22
CA PRO A 117 28.91 3.05 21.08
C PRO A 117 30.08 2.16 21.51
N ASP A 118 30.17 1.87 22.80
CA ASP A 118 31.01 0.79 23.30
C ASP A 118 30.60 -0.51 22.59
N ALA A 119 31.59 -1.36 22.27
CA ALA A 119 31.36 -2.58 21.50
C ALA A 119 30.25 -3.44 22.14
N GLY A 120 29.11 -3.54 21.45
CA GLY A 120 27.95 -4.33 21.88
C GLY A 120 26.82 -3.54 22.57
N VAL A 121 27.00 -2.24 22.85
CA VAL A 121 25.93 -1.39 23.40
C VAL A 121 25.19 -0.70 22.26
N LYS A 122 23.86 -0.90 22.20
CA LYS A 122 23.02 -0.15 21.25
C LYS A 122 22.95 1.31 21.71
N PRO A 123 23.14 2.29 20.81
CA PRO A 123 22.99 3.70 21.18
C PRO A 123 21.58 3.95 21.73
N PRO A 124 21.43 4.86 22.73
CA PRO A 124 20.12 5.25 23.21
C PRO A 124 19.29 5.80 22.04
N LEU A 125 17.98 5.53 22.08
CA LEU A 125 17.05 6.00 21.06
C LEU A 125 16.33 7.25 21.59
N ILE A 126 16.22 8.27 20.76
CA ILE A 126 15.44 9.48 21.00
C ILE A 126 14.25 9.57 20.05
N ALA A 127 13.22 10.30 20.47
CA ALA A 127 12.07 10.60 19.63
C ALA A 127 12.47 11.53 18.49
N SER A 128 12.20 11.09 17.26
CA SER A 128 12.29 11.91 16.05
C SER A 128 11.21 12.99 16.04
N PRO A 129 11.45 14.16 15.39
CA PRO A 129 10.39 15.14 15.12
C PRO A 129 9.31 14.61 14.15
N TYR A 130 9.53 13.44 13.55
CA TYR A 130 8.63 12.80 12.62
C TYR A 130 7.87 11.64 13.27
N THR A 131 6.63 11.45 12.85
CA THR A 131 5.86 10.23 13.12
C THR A 131 5.53 9.50 11.81
N TRP A 132 5.09 8.26 11.92
CA TRP A 132 4.57 7.53 10.77
C TRP A 132 3.14 7.96 10.44
N LEU A 133 2.86 8.18 9.16
CA LEU A 133 1.51 8.05 8.62
C LEU A 133 1.43 6.69 7.92
N VAL A 134 0.74 5.77 8.58
CA VAL A 134 0.53 4.38 8.15
C VAL A 134 -0.48 4.35 7.01
N ASP A 135 -0.13 3.68 5.91
CA ASP A 135 -1.06 3.39 4.83
C ASP A 135 -1.98 2.23 5.24
N ASP A 136 -3.29 2.44 5.20
CA ASP A 136 -4.29 1.43 5.55
C ASP A 136 -4.92 0.73 4.35
N THR A 137 -4.47 1.04 3.12
CA THR A 137 -4.96 0.46 1.87
C THR A 137 -4.20 -0.79 1.44
N GLU A 138 -2.91 -0.87 1.79
CA GLU A 138 -2.01 -1.93 1.35
C GLU A 138 -1.08 -2.39 2.48
N GLY A 139 -0.67 -3.66 2.44
CA GLY A 139 0.38 -4.18 3.32
C GLY A 139 -0.06 -4.43 4.76
N ASN A 140 -1.34 -4.29 5.11
CA ASN A 140 -1.84 -4.42 6.49
C ASN A 140 -1.16 -3.44 7.47
N GLY A 141 -0.86 -2.21 7.02
CA GLY A 141 -0.22 -1.19 7.85
C GLY A 141 1.31 -1.30 7.92
N THR A 142 1.94 -2.08 7.03
CA THR A 142 3.41 -2.19 6.97
C THR A 142 4.05 -1.05 6.18
N LEU A 143 3.24 -0.33 5.41
CA LEU A 143 3.67 0.81 4.61
C LEU A 143 3.32 2.10 5.33
N GLY A 144 4.15 3.12 5.14
CA GLY A 144 3.90 4.42 5.72
C GLY A 144 4.94 5.43 5.30
N ILE A 145 4.67 6.69 5.61
CA ILE A 145 5.55 7.82 5.30
C ILE A 145 5.88 8.60 6.55
N ARG A 146 7.06 9.24 6.56
CA ARG A 146 7.42 10.19 7.61
C ARG A 146 6.60 11.45 7.45
N VAL A 147 5.95 11.89 8.51
CA VAL A 147 5.17 13.13 8.52
C VAL A 147 5.61 14.01 9.68
N LYS A 148 5.65 15.33 9.45
CA LYS A 148 5.87 16.31 10.51
C LYS A 148 4.53 16.90 10.92
N LEU A 149 3.95 16.39 12.01
CA LEU A 149 2.61 16.80 12.48
C LEU A 149 2.62 17.96 13.46
N ASP A 150 3.73 18.21 14.16
CA ASP A 150 3.84 19.26 15.19
C ASP A 150 2.70 19.20 16.24
N GLY A 151 2.30 17.99 16.65
CA GLY A 151 1.26 17.76 17.66
C GLY A 151 -0.19 17.94 17.19
N LYS A 152 -0.43 18.12 15.88
CA LYS A 152 -1.77 18.35 15.31
C LYS A 152 -2.69 17.11 15.32
N ALA A 153 -2.17 15.91 15.58
CA ALA A 153 -2.94 14.67 15.67
C ALA A 153 -2.26 13.66 16.60
N LYS A 154 -3.02 12.68 17.09
CA LYS A 154 -2.57 11.65 18.05
C LYS A 154 -2.38 10.30 17.38
N GLU A 155 -1.53 9.46 17.97
CA GLU A 155 -1.36 8.07 17.55
C GLU A 155 -2.71 7.33 17.52
N GLY A 156 -2.94 6.58 16.44
CA GLY A 156 -4.17 5.83 16.18
C GLY A 156 -5.24 6.61 15.39
N GLU A 157 -5.16 7.94 15.33
CA GLU A 157 -6.15 8.75 14.59
C GLU A 157 -6.01 8.55 13.08
N ARG A 158 -7.13 8.46 12.36
CA ARG A 158 -7.13 8.55 10.89
C ARG A 158 -7.23 10.00 10.48
N VAL A 159 -6.33 10.41 9.60
CA VAL A 159 -6.18 11.81 9.19
C VAL A 159 -5.92 11.89 7.69
N ALA A 160 -6.39 12.98 7.10
CA ALA A 160 -5.99 13.49 5.79
C ALA A 160 -5.09 14.70 6.03
N LEU A 161 -3.92 14.70 5.40
CA LEU A 161 -2.86 15.70 5.56
C LEU A 161 -2.68 16.43 4.23
N ASP A 162 -3.05 17.70 4.19
CA ASP A 162 -2.59 18.59 3.12
C ASP A 162 -1.09 18.81 3.31
N GLY A 163 -0.34 18.73 2.22
CA GLY A 163 1.08 19.00 2.26
C GLY A 163 1.78 18.67 0.96
N ALA A 164 3.09 18.51 1.08
CA ALA A 164 3.95 18.06 -0.01
C ALA A 164 5.24 17.46 0.57
N TRP A 165 5.98 16.73 -0.25
CA TRP A 165 7.29 16.20 0.09
C TRP A 165 8.33 17.31 0.22
N ASP A 166 9.09 17.22 1.30
CA ASP A 166 10.26 18.04 1.57
C ASP A 166 11.42 17.12 2.02
N LEU A 167 12.62 17.69 2.09
CA LEU A 167 13.82 17.01 2.57
C LEU A 167 14.18 17.54 3.95
N ASP A 168 14.50 16.64 4.87
CA ASP A 168 15.08 17.01 6.16
C ASP A 168 16.58 17.33 6.04
N ASP A 169 17.22 17.65 7.16
CA ASP A 169 18.65 17.98 7.21
C ASP A 169 19.54 16.80 6.76
N ASN A 170 19.05 15.57 6.88
CA ASN A 170 19.72 14.34 6.42
C ASN A 170 19.35 13.96 4.98
N ARG A 171 18.64 14.83 4.24
CA ARG A 171 18.09 14.56 2.90
C ARG A 171 17.15 13.36 2.87
N ALA A 172 16.50 13.07 3.99
CA ALA A 172 15.45 12.09 4.08
C ALA A 172 14.12 12.74 3.71
N TRP A 173 13.31 12.02 2.93
CA TRP A 173 12.00 12.49 2.51
C TRP A 173 11.01 12.46 3.67
N TYR A 174 10.30 13.56 3.88
CA TYR A 174 9.16 13.62 4.79
C TYR A 174 8.02 14.44 4.16
N TRP A 175 6.80 14.14 4.56
CA TRP A 175 5.63 14.93 4.20
C TRP A 175 5.52 16.13 5.13
N ARG A 176 5.65 17.33 4.55
CA ARG A 176 5.49 18.59 5.28
C ARG A 176 4.01 18.96 5.32
N VAL A 177 3.44 18.86 6.52
CA VAL A 177 2.00 19.05 6.75
C VAL A 177 1.65 20.52 6.86
N THR A 178 0.75 20.99 6.01
CA THR A 178 0.16 22.35 6.05
C THR A 178 -1.12 22.33 6.89
N ALA A 179 -2.03 21.40 6.61
CA ALA A 179 -3.30 21.22 7.31
C ALA A 179 -3.56 19.75 7.66
N VAL A 180 -4.36 19.54 8.71
CA VAL A 180 -4.77 18.21 9.19
C VAL A 180 -6.30 18.20 9.26
N GLN A 181 -6.89 17.18 8.66
CA GLN A 181 -8.32 16.92 8.71
C GLN A 181 -8.57 15.52 9.27
N PRO A 182 -9.38 15.35 10.32
CA PRO A 182 -9.78 14.03 10.80
C PRO A 182 -10.59 13.29 9.74
N VAL A 183 -10.35 11.99 9.60
CA VAL A 183 -11.12 11.11 8.71
C VAL A 183 -11.82 10.06 9.56
N PRO A 184 -13.06 9.66 9.23
CA PRO A 184 -13.76 8.58 9.93
C PRO A 184 -12.91 7.31 10.01
N ALA A 185 -13.10 6.53 11.08
CA ALA A 185 -12.40 5.26 11.26
C ALA A 185 -12.64 4.33 10.05
N ALA A 186 -11.62 3.56 9.67
CA ALA A 186 -11.77 2.56 8.62
C ALA A 186 -12.71 1.45 9.10
N ALA A 187 -13.43 0.83 8.16
CA ALA A 187 -14.11 -0.42 8.44
C ALA A 187 -13.09 -1.45 8.98
N PRO A 188 -13.51 -2.34 9.91
CA PRO A 188 -12.65 -3.41 10.39
C PRO A 188 -12.11 -4.23 9.21
N SER A 189 -10.82 -4.51 9.23
CA SER A 189 -10.22 -5.42 8.25
C SER A 189 -10.68 -6.85 8.52
N ASP A 190 -11.07 -7.58 7.47
CA ASP A 190 -11.38 -9.01 7.56
C ASP A 190 -10.15 -9.88 7.90
N ILE A 191 -8.95 -9.29 7.83
CA ILE A 191 -7.69 -9.97 8.14
C ILE A 191 -7.53 -10.00 9.67
N LYS A 192 -7.78 -11.16 10.29
CA LYS A 192 -7.65 -11.40 11.75
C LYS A 192 -6.19 -11.53 12.24
N ASP A 193 -5.23 -10.97 11.52
CA ASP A 193 -3.81 -11.16 11.80
C ASP A 193 -3.31 -10.22 12.90
N PRO A 194 -2.20 -10.55 13.58
CA PRO A 194 -1.55 -9.64 14.50
C PRO A 194 -1.25 -8.29 13.82
N PRO A 195 -1.32 -7.18 14.59
CA PRO A 195 -1.00 -5.87 14.05
C PRO A 195 0.39 -5.90 13.41
N ALA A 196 0.49 -5.34 12.22
CA ALA A 196 1.76 -5.22 11.53
C ALA A 196 2.78 -4.50 12.43
N PRO A 197 4.08 -4.83 12.28
CA PRO A 197 5.12 -4.03 12.90
C PRO A 197 5.04 -2.59 12.42
N VAL A 198 5.70 -1.70 13.16
CA VAL A 198 5.85 -0.28 12.82
C VAL A 198 6.16 -0.14 11.32
N PRO A 199 5.47 0.76 10.59
CA PRO A 199 5.69 0.95 9.16
C PRO A 199 7.18 1.12 8.89
N SER A 200 7.75 0.10 8.28
CA SER A 200 9.15 0.04 7.92
C SER A 200 9.33 -1.20 7.06
N HIS A 201 10.22 -1.13 6.08
CA HIS A 201 10.63 -2.30 5.31
C HIS A 201 11.54 -3.24 6.15
N THR A 202 11.41 -3.18 7.48
CA THR A 202 12.12 -4.01 8.44
C THR A 202 11.46 -5.38 8.49
N ILE A 203 12.24 -6.41 8.20
CA ILE A 203 11.77 -7.78 8.31
C ILE A 203 11.75 -8.20 9.77
N VAL A 204 10.55 -8.56 10.26
CA VAL A 204 10.38 -9.13 11.60
C VAL A 204 10.55 -10.65 11.57
N ASN A 205 10.91 -11.20 12.71
CA ASN A 205 10.91 -12.64 12.93
C ASN A 205 9.54 -13.09 13.45
N GLY A 206 9.09 -14.27 13.05
CA GLY A 206 7.86 -14.85 13.59
C GLY A 206 7.65 -16.29 13.14
N ASP A 207 6.72 -16.96 13.82
CA ASP A 207 6.33 -18.32 13.50
C ASP A 207 5.45 -18.36 12.25
N LEU A 208 5.35 -19.55 11.64
CA LEU A 208 4.41 -19.79 10.56
C LEU A 208 2.97 -19.78 11.09
N PRO A 209 2.05 -19.04 10.45
CA PRO A 209 0.67 -19.04 10.88
C PRO A 209 0.02 -20.42 10.62
N ASN A 210 -0.95 -20.78 11.46
CA ASN A 210 -1.71 -22.03 11.29
C ASN A 210 -2.35 -22.08 9.90
N GLY A 211 -2.13 -23.21 9.20
CA GLY A 211 -2.63 -23.42 7.85
C GLY A 211 -1.79 -22.78 6.74
N ALA A 212 -0.60 -22.24 7.04
CA ALA A 212 0.34 -21.80 6.02
C ALA A 212 0.72 -22.94 5.06
N ARG A 213 0.80 -22.63 3.77
CA ARG A 213 1.12 -23.60 2.71
C ARG A 213 2.44 -23.25 2.03
N THR A 214 3.07 -24.23 1.40
CA THR A 214 4.17 -23.95 0.46
C THR A 214 3.63 -23.13 -0.72
N ILE A 215 4.50 -22.36 -1.37
CA ILE A 215 4.07 -21.44 -2.42
C ILE A 215 3.56 -22.18 -3.66
N THR A 216 4.05 -23.39 -3.95
CA THR A 216 3.62 -24.21 -5.09
C THR A 216 2.18 -24.71 -5.01
N VAL A 217 1.63 -24.92 -3.80
CA VAL A 217 0.27 -25.42 -3.57
C VAL A 217 -0.70 -24.35 -3.08
N ALA A 218 -0.26 -23.09 -3.10
CA ALA A 218 -1.00 -21.94 -2.61
C ALA A 218 -2.28 -21.66 -3.41
N ARG A 219 -3.28 -21.12 -2.73
CA ARG A 219 -4.54 -20.62 -3.29
C ARG A 219 -4.72 -19.14 -2.99
N ASP A 220 -5.69 -18.54 -3.68
CA ASP A 220 -6.04 -17.12 -3.48
C ASP A 220 -6.36 -16.86 -2.00
N GLY A 221 -5.71 -15.86 -1.40
CA GLY A 221 -5.92 -15.49 0.01
C GLY A 221 -5.14 -16.30 1.05
N ASP A 222 -4.39 -17.33 0.65
CA ASP A 222 -3.65 -18.17 1.59
C ASP A 222 -2.51 -17.39 2.29
N ALA A 223 -2.11 -17.89 3.46
CA ALA A 223 -0.79 -17.63 4.01
C ALA A 223 0.18 -18.62 3.36
N VAL A 224 1.27 -18.12 2.79
CA VAL A 224 2.25 -18.93 2.07
C VAL A 224 3.64 -18.70 2.64
N TYR A 225 4.45 -19.76 2.67
CA TYR A 225 5.87 -19.66 2.97
C TYR A 225 6.70 -20.12 1.77
N PHE A 226 7.88 -19.53 1.66
CA PHE A 226 8.74 -19.64 0.49
C PHE A 226 10.18 -19.27 0.85
N GLN A 227 11.12 -19.62 -0.04
CA GLN A 227 12.49 -19.11 -0.02
C GLN A 227 12.76 -18.20 -1.23
N ILE A 228 13.63 -17.22 -1.02
CA ILE A 228 14.18 -16.41 -2.12
C ILE A 228 15.21 -17.24 -2.86
N VAL A 229 14.95 -17.53 -4.14
CA VAL A 229 15.83 -18.38 -4.97
C VAL A 229 16.64 -17.59 -5.99
N GLY A 230 16.10 -16.47 -6.48
CA GLY A 230 16.76 -15.61 -7.47
C GLY A 230 17.50 -14.41 -6.87
N ARG A 231 17.85 -13.47 -7.75
CA ARG A 231 18.45 -12.18 -7.36
C ARG A 231 17.35 -11.25 -6.84
N ALA A 232 17.76 -10.26 -6.03
CA ALA A 232 16.88 -9.17 -5.67
C ALA A 232 16.37 -8.45 -6.93
N PRO A 233 15.11 -8.01 -6.97
CA PRO A 233 14.56 -7.23 -8.08
C PRO A 233 15.44 -6.01 -8.36
N THR A 234 15.85 -5.85 -9.61
CA THR A 234 16.61 -4.67 -10.05
C THR A 234 15.71 -3.59 -10.61
N THR A 235 14.59 -3.99 -11.20
CA THR A 235 13.58 -3.12 -11.77
C THR A 235 12.25 -3.33 -11.05
N GLU A 236 11.44 -2.30 -11.04
CA GLU A 236 10.09 -2.34 -10.50
C GLU A 236 9.22 -3.31 -11.31
N GLY A 237 8.47 -4.16 -10.61
CA GLY A 237 7.64 -5.19 -11.24
C GLY A 237 8.39 -6.46 -11.68
N ASP A 238 9.72 -6.54 -11.51
CA ASP A 238 10.45 -7.80 -11.70
C ASP A 238 9.97 -8.87 -10.70
N GLY A 239 9.60 -8.43 -9.50
CA GLY A 239 9.15 -9.27 -8.39
C GLY A 239 10.26 -10.17 -7.83
N TRP A 240 10.09 -10.62 -6.60
CA TRP A 240 11.00 -11.57 -5.99
C TRP A 240 10.82 -12.96 -6.60
N GLN A 241 11.90 -13.56 -7.06
CA GLN A 241 11.88 -14.94 -7.54
C GLN A 241 11.88 -15.89 -6.34
N VAL A 242 10.77 -16.62 -6.21
CA VAL A 242 10.49 -17.46 -5.04
C VAL A 242 10.13 -18.89 -5.44
N ALA A 243 10.50 -19.83 -4.58
CA ALA A 243 10.14 -21.25 -4.67
C ALA A 243 9.94 -21.81 -3.26
N ASP A 244 9.62 -23.10 -3.15
CA ASP A 244 9.45 -23.77 -1.86
C ASP A 244 10.79 -23.84 -1.13
N GLU A 245 11.85 -24.29 -1.80
CA GLU A 245 13.20 -24.41 -1.24
C GLU A 245 14.31 -23.84 -2.16
N LEU A 246 15.47 -23.54 -1.59
CA LEU A 246 16.65 -23.11 -2.33
C LEU A 246 17.19 -24.26 -3.18
N GLY A 247 17.17 -24.07 -4.49
CA GLY A 247 17.61 -25.07 -5.47
C GLY A 247 16.49 -25.47 -6.42
N ASP A 248 15.24 -25.26 -6.00
CA ASP A 248 14.07 -25.44 -6.85
C ASP A 248 14.02 -24.40 -7.98
N THR A 249 13.32 -24.76 -9.05
CA THR A 249 12.98 -23.81 -10.10
C THR A 249 12.04 -22.73 -9.56
N THR A 250 12.26 -21.48 -9.94
CA THR A 250 11.38 -20.35 -9.60
C THR A 250 9.93 -20.68 -9.94
N PHE A 251 9.09 -20.76 -8.92
CA PHE A 251 7.66 -21.03 -9.09
C PHE A 251 6.88 -19.73 -9.34
N ALA A 252 7.23 -18.66 -8.62
CA ALA A 252 6.51 -17.39 -8.70
C ALA A 252 7.43 -16.17 -8.71
N LEU A 253 6.88 -15.08 -9.26
CA LEU A 253 7.34 -13.71 -9.05
C LEU A 253 6.42 -13.09 -8.01
N LEU A 254 6.96 -12.82 -6.83
CA LEU A 254 6.24 -12.26 -5.70
C LEU A 254 6.50 -10.76 -5.60
N ASN A 255 5.47 -9.95 -5.80
CA ASN A 255 5.51 -8.52 -5.51
C ASN A 255 5.12 -8.31 -4.05
N LEU A 256 6.01 -7.69 -3.29
CA LEU A 256 5.72 -7.31 -1.91
C LEU A 256 4.98 -5.99 -1.83
N PRO A 257 4.33 -5.69 -0.68
CA PRO A 257 3.66 -4.41 -0.49
C PRO A 257 4.61 -3.26 -0.79
N GLY A 258 4.13 -2.30 -1.57
CA GLY A 258 4.87 -1.10 -1.91
C GLY A 258 5.92 -1.26 -3.01
N GLU A 259 6.05 -2.43 -3.64
CA GLU A 259 6.93 -2.65 -4.80
C GLU A 259 6.31 -2.25 -6.15
N ARG A 260 5.31 -1.36 -6.12
CA ARG A 260 4.65 -0.86 -7.33
C ARG A 260 5.62 -0.01 -8.18
N PRO A 261 5.39 0.07 -9.51
CA PRO A 261 6.16 0.96 -10.37
C PRO A 261 5.99 2.44 -9.97
N SER A 262 7.12 3.14 -9.89
CA SER A 262 7.22 4.59 -9.79
C SER A 262 6.89 5.26 -11.13
N TYR A 263 6.41 6.50 -11.06
CA TYR A 263 6.06 7.25 -12.26
C TYR A 263 7.29 7.60 -13.12
N GLY A 264 7.18 7.39 -14.44
CA GLY A 264 8.15 7.89 -15.42
C GLY A 264 9.55 7.24 -15.38
N GLY A 265 9.68 6.04 -14.78
CA GLY A 265 10.95 5.32 -14.67
C GLY A 265 11.97 5.95 -13.71
N GLN A 266 11.55 6.95 -12.93
CA GLN A 266 12.38 7.56 -11.90
C GLN A 266 12.00 6.97 -10.54
N ASP A 267 12.82 6.04 -10.06
CA ASP A 267 12.69 5.53 -8.70
C ASP A 267 13.29 6.55 -7.72
N MET A 268 12.42 7.32 -7.06
CA MET A 268 12.82 8.26 -6.01
C MET A 268 12.85 7.62 -4.62
N ARG A 269 12.66 6.29 -4.50
CA ARG A 269 12.60 5.61 -3.22
C ARG A 269 13.96 5.48 -2.56
N GLN A 270 13.95 5.65 -1.25
CA GLN A 270 15.11 5.47 -0.39
C GLN A 270 15.34 3.98 -0.08
N PRO A 271 16.54 3.59 0.39
CA PRO A 271 16.81 2.19 0.74
C PRO A 271 15.88 1.61 1.83
N ASP A 272 15.40 2.45 2.77
CA ASP A 272 14.44 2.09 3.83
C ASP A 272 12.98 1.96 3.32
N GLU A 273 12.76 2.31 2.06
CA GLU A 273 11.49 2.16 1.32
C GLU A 273 11.51 0.93 0.40
N LYS A 274 12.48 0.03 0.59
CA LYS A 274 12.68 -1.19 -0.21
C LYS A 274 12.84 -2.39 0.70
N TRP A 275 12.23 -3.52 0.32
CA TRP A 275 12.42 -4.78 1.04
C TRP A 275 13.83 -5.31 0.85
N VAL A 276 14.45 -5.76 1.93
CA VAL A 276 15.77 -6.39 1.90
C VAL A 276 15.66 -7.83 2.39
N LEU A 277 15.40 -8.73 1.45
CA LEU A 277 15.32 -10.17 1.70
C LEU A 277 16.62 -10.87 1.37
N LYS A 278 16.88 -11.99 2.04
CA LYS A 278 18.09 -12.81 1.88
C LYS A 278 17.77 -14.08 1.10
N ARG A 279 18.65 -14.44 0.17
CA ARG A 279 18.58 -15.70 -0.56
C ARG A 279 18.71 -16.89 0.40
N GLY A 280 17.89 -17.92 0.20
CA GLY A 280 17.87 -19.13 1.03
C GLY A 280 17.26 -18.94 2.42
N GLN A 281 16.76 -17.74 2.75
CA GLN A 281 16.00 -17.53 3.97
C GLN A 281 14.52 -17.83 3.70
N THR A 282 13.89 -18.55 4.62
CA THR A 282 12.44 -18.80 4.58
C THR A 282 11.68 -17.59 5.11
N TYR A 283 10.70 -17.14 4.33
CA TYR A 283 9.77 -16.09 4.68
C TYR A 283 8.33 -16.58 4.51
N TRP A 284 7.39 -15.91 5.16
CA TRP A 284 5.97 -16.08 4.87
C TRP A 284 5.26 -14.74 4.67
N VAL A 285 4.20 -14.76 3.85
CA VAL A 285 3.28 -13.63 3.59
C VAL A 285 1.86 -14.16 3.42
N ARG A 286 0.85 -13.31 3.59
CA ARG A 286 -0.46 -13.56 2.97
C ARG A 286 -0.48 -13.04 1.55
N ILE A 287 -1.14 -13.78 0.67
CA ILE A 287 -1.23 -13.42 -0.75
C ILE A 287 -2.64 -13.01 -1.14
N GLY A 288 -2.73 -12.21 -2.20
CA GLY A 288 -3.99 -11.90 -2.86
C GLY A 288 -4.34 -12.98 -3.88
N LYS A 289 -4.68 -12.54 -5.10
CA LYS A 289 -5.01 -13.40 -6.23
C LYS A 289 -3.74 -13.86 -6.96
N LEU A 290 -3.63 -15.16 -7.25
CA LEU A 290 -2.58 -15.71 -8.09
C LEU A 290 -2.91 -15.45 -9.58
N ARG A 291 -1.93 -14.96 -10.35
CA ARG A 291 -2.07 -14.68 -11.78
C ARG A 291 -1.15 -15.59 -12.60
N LYS A 292 -1.73 -16.59 -13.25
CA LYS A 292 -1.01 -17.48 -14.19
C LYS A 292 -0.64 -16.71 -15.47
N ARG A 293 0.59 -16.88 -15.96
CA ARG A 293 1.13 -16.15 -17.13
C ARG A 293 1.38 -17.05 -18.36
N GLY A 294 1.09 -18.33 -18.25
CA GLY A 294 1.39 -19.37 -19.24
C GLY A 294 1.94 -20.63 -18.55
N PRO A 295 2.09 -21.75 -19.28
CA PRO A 295 2.57 -23.01 -18.71
C PRO A 295 4.04 -22.93 -18.24
N ASP A 296 4.89 -22.20 -18.98
CA ASP A 296 6.33 -22.13 -18.71
C ASP A 296 6.77 -20.83 -17.99
N LYS A 297 5.81 -20.03 -17.52
CA LYS A 297 6.10 -18.74 -16.87
C LYS A 297 5.77 -18.83 -15.39
N PRO A 298 6.65 -18.30 -14.52
CA PRO A 298 6.35 -18.20 -13.09
C PRO A 298 5.03 -17.46 -12.86
N VAL A 299 4.29 -17.91 -11.85
CA VAL A 299 3.04 -17.29 -11.42
C VAL A 299 3.34 -15.90 -10.86
N LEU A 300 2.51 -14.90 -11.19
CA LEU A 300 2.63 -13.58 -10.56
C LEU A 300 1.74 -13.54 -9.31
N ILE A 301 2.33 -13.18 -8.18
CA ILE A 301 1.66 -13.14 -6.88
C ILE A 301 1.89 -11.77 -6.25
N ASN A 302 0.84 -11.16 -5.70
CA ASN A 302 0.95 -9.95 -4.90
C ASN A 302 0.72 -10.30 -3.43
N ALA A 303 1.66 -9.97 -2.57
CA ALA A 303 1.51 -10.10 -1.13
C ALA A 303 0.58 -9.00 -0.57
N ARG A 304 -0.20 -9.35 0.45
CA ARG A 304 -1.08 -8.44 1.20
C ARG A 304 -0.47 -7.98 2.52
N THR A 305 0.56 -8.67 2.99
CA THR A 305 1.27 -8.38 4.25
C THR A 305 2.76 -8.25 3.99
N ALA A 306 3.48 -7.64 4.92
CA ALA A 306 4.93 -7.69 4.92
C ALA A 306 5.44 -9.14 5.01
N PRO A 307 6.61 -9.42 4.42
CA PRO A 307 7.33 -10.66 4.65
C PRO A 307 7.77 -10.78 6.11
N VAL A 308 7.51 -11.94 6.70
CA VAL A 308 7.98 -12.33 8.03
C VAL A 308 9.02 -13.42 7.88
N ARG A 309 10.17 -13.25 8.53
CA ARG A 309 11.23 -14.27 8.54
C ARG A 309 10.84 -15.39 9.50
N VAL A 310 10.80 -16.62 8.98
CA VAL A 310 10.61 -17.82 9.80
C VAL A 310 11.90 -18.11 10.56
N MET A 311 11.78 -18.31 11.88
CA MET A 311 12.89 -18.73 12.76
C MET A 311 12.98 -20.25 12.86
#